data_AF-A0A7G9QH10-F1
#
_entry.id   AF-A0A7G9QH10-F1
#
_cell.length_a   1.000
_cell.length_b   1.000
_cell.length_c   1.000
_cell.angle_alpha   90.00
_cell.angle_beta   90.00
_cell.angle_gamma   90.00
#
_symmetry.space_group_name_H-M   'P 1'
#
loop_
_entity.id
_entity.type
_entity.pdbx_description
1 polymer ?
#
loop_
_entity_poly.entity_id
_entity_poly.type
_entity_poly.pdbx_seq_one_letter_code
_entity_poly.pdbx_strand_id
1 'polypeptide(L)'
;MGITIRIWIEGANVSRFFRRLPLEDANFRHTYAFRKVHTYFKEKYDVELDKSGSDVTRLCFFSFDPDLFIREETTPFSVSYTDGEAALARQTLRTAVYSYAAEPTANQKFNPLGKNSQLNRTEVQAIIRYLSRRGLSITYSFHNWYQVSYAIANTFTYELGMKYFLSLSKLDGRDYNERGSRNMIDYCYANSMGKFTFATVVFFAKQNGYKKEKEVPKVEEML
;
A
#
# COMPACT_ATOMS: atom_id res chain seq x y z
N MET A 1 12.14 -0.08 32.13
CA MET A 1 12.25 1.30 31.60
C MET A 1 12.66 1.21 30.15
N GLY A 2 11.72 1.39 29.22
CA GLY A 2 12.00 1.37 27.79
C GLY A 2 12.35 2.79 27.33
N ILE A 3 13.59 3.02 26.92
CA ILE A 3 14.00 4.28 26.30
C ILE A 3 13.48 4.25 24.86
N THR A 4 12.55 5.15 24.53
CA THR A 4 12.09 5.31 23.14
C THR A 4 13.02 6.31 22.45
N ILE A 5 13.98 5.81 21.66
CA ILE A 5 14.88 6.67 20.88
C ILE A 5 14.21 6.95 19.53
N ARG A 6 13.68 8.17 19.34
CA ARG A 6 13.23 8.65 18.03
C ARG A 6 14.40 9.34 17.33
N ILE A 7 14.87 8.76 16.23
CA ILE A 7 16.00 9.28 15.45
C ILE A 7 15.43 10.15 14.34
N TRP A 8 15.70 11.45 14.39
CA TRP A 8 15.45 12.37 13.29
C TRP A 8 16.69 12.37 12.40
N ILE A 9 16.58 11.83 11.19
CA ILE A 9 17.65 11.89 10.19
C ILE A 9 17.51 13.24 9.48
N GLU A 10 18.14 14.26 10.04
CA GLU A 10 18.19 15.58 9.42
C GLU A 10 19.11 15.51 8.18
N GLY A 11 18.54 15.78 7.01
CA GLY A 11 19.32 16.03 5.80
C GLY A 11 20.13 17.32 6.02
N ALA A 12 21.44 17.18 6.13
CA ALA A 12 22.37 18.28 6.40
C ALA A 12 22.09 19.54 5.55
N ASN A 13 21.97 20.69 6.23
CA ASN A 13 22.16 22.05 5.72
C ASN A 13 21.53 22.38 4.34
N VAL A 14 20.26 22.78 4.39
CA VAL A 14 19.44 23.23 3.24
C VAL A 14 20.04 24.44 2.50
N SER A 15 21.00 25.17 3.06
CA SER A 15 21.56 26.39 2.46
C SER A 15 22.83 26.22 1.62
N ARG A 16 23.49 25.04 1.63
CA ARG A 16 24.74 24.81 0.85
C ARG A 16 24.70 23.66 -0.15
N PHE A 17 23.58 22.94 -0.25
CA PHE A 17 23.48 21.69 -1.01
C PHE A 17 23.18 21.84 -2.52
N PHE A 18 23.02 23.07 -3.03
CA PHE A 18 22.66 23.33 -4.44
C PHE A 18 23.85 23.53 -5.38
N ARG A 19 24.97 22.81 -5.19
CA ARG A 19 25.96 22.66 -6.26
C ARG A 19 26.28 21.20 -6.51
N ARG A 20 25.70 20.71 -7.61
CA ARG A 20 26.03 19.48 -8.34
C ARG A 20 25.98 18.21 -7.49
N LEU A 21 24.76 17.73 -7.25
CA LEU A 21 24.58 16.31 -6.93
C LEU A 21 23.91 15.65 -8.12
N PRO A 22 24.49 14.58 -8.70
CA PRO A 22 23.80 13.79 -9.70
C PRO A 22 22.48 13.30 -9.10
N LEU A 23 21.43 13.33 -9.93
CA LEU A 23 20.03 13.07 -9.58
C LEU A 23 19.85 11.60 -9.14
N GLU A 24 20.35 11.24 -7.97
CA GLU A 24 20.20 9.92 -7.38
C GLU A 24 19.08 9.94 -6.33
N ASP A 25 18.19 8.96 -6.45
CA ASP A 25 16.91 8.81 -5.75
C ASP A 25 17.00 9.00 -4.22
N ALA A 26 16.29 10.01 -3.71
CA ALA A 26 16.19 10.31 -2.27
C ALA A 26 15.62 9.13 -1.46
N ASN A 27 14.71 8.34 -2.05
CA ASN A 27 14.15 7.17 -1.41
C ASN A 27 15.21 6.10 -1.19
N PHE A 28 16.08 5.87 -2.18
CA PHE A 28 17.20 4.93 -2.05
C PHE A 28 18.11 5.34 -0.88
N ARG A 29 18.50 6.62 -0.84
CA ARG A 29 19.43 7.12 0.18
C ARG A 29 18.84 7.01 1.59
N HIS A 30 17.58 7.41 1.78
CA HIS A 30 16.90 7.28 3.07
C HIS A 30 16.73 5.83 3.47
N THR A 31 16.22 4.98 2.58
CA THR A 31 16.01 3.55 2.87
C THR A 31 17.33 2.88 3.26
N TYR A 32 18.41 3.19 2.54
CA TYR A 32 19.73 2.64 2.82
C TYR A 32 20.28 3.13 4.16
N ALA A 33 20.23 4.44 4.42
CA ALA A 33 20.65 5.04 5.67
C ALA A 33 19.86 4.48 6.87
N PHE A 34 18.54 4.41 6.75
CA PHE A 34 17.66 3.85 7.76
C PHE A 34 18.03 2.40 8.09
N ARG A 35 18.34 1.58 7.07
CA ARG A 35 18.78 0.19 7.30
C ARG A 35 20.09 0.12 8.07
N LYS A 36 21.09 0.95 7.74
CA LYS A 36 22.37 0.98 8.48
C LYS A 36 22.17 1.42 9.93
N VAL A 37 21.31 2.40 10.16
CA VAL A 37 20.93 2.85 11.51
C VAL A 37 20.20 1.75 12.26
N HIS A 38 19.19 1.11 11.65
CA HIS A 38 18.47 -0.04 12.24
C HIS A 38 19.43 -1.14 12.67
N THR A 39 20.35 -1.55 11.79
CA THR A 39 21.38 -2.55 12.12
C THR A 39 22.27 -2.10 13.28
N TYR A 40 22.78 -0.87 13.26
CA TYR A 40 23.62 -0.35 14.34
C TYR A 40 22.92 -0.36 15.71
N PHE A 41 21.66 0.07 15.76
CA PHE A 41 20.89 0.07 17.00
C PHE A 41 20.58 -1.33 17.50
N LYS A 42 20.30 -2.26 16.58
CA LYS A 42 20.05 -3.66 16.92
C LYS A 42 21.32 -4.37 17.41
N GLU A 43 22.45 -4.19 16.74
CA GLU A 43 23.70 -4.87 17.09
C GLU A 43 24.34 -4.29 18.35
N LYS A 44 24.37 -2.96 18.49
CA LYS A 44 25.08 -2.31 19.60
C LYS A 44 24.27 -2.20 20.88
N TYR A 45 22.95 -2.04 20.76
CA TYR A 45 22.08 -1.75 21.90
C TYR A 45 20.90 -2.74 22.04
N ASP A 46 20.78 -3.73 21.15
CA ASP A 46 19.64 -4.65 21.07
C ASP A 46 18.28 -3.94 20.94
N VAL A 47 18.28 -2.72 20.39
CA VAL A 47 17.08 -1.92 20.18
C VAL A 47 16.50 -2.20 18.80
N GLU A 48 15.26 -2.71 18.75
CA GLU A 48 14.53 -2.89 17.50
C GLU A 48 13.81 -1.59 17.11
N LEU A 49 14.14 -1.01 15.95
CA LEU A 49 13.46 0.17 15.43
C LEU A 49 12.23 -0.20 14.58
N ASP A 50 11.23 0.69 14.57
CA ASP A 50 10.04 0.54 13.71
C ASP A 50 10.43 0.57 12.23
N LYS A 51 10.33 -0.58 11.56
CA LYS A 51 10.69 -0.78 10.15
C LYS A 51 9.96 0.17 9.20
N SER A 52 8.77 0.64 9.57
CA SER A 52 8.02 1.59 8.75
C SER A 52 8.62 3.00 8.73
N GLY A 53 9.64 3.30 9.55
CA GLY A 53 10.45 4.51 9.44
C GLY A 53 11.35 4.58 8.19
N SER A 54 11.46 3.50 7.42
CA SER A 54 12.19 3.46 6.14
C SER A 54 11.44 4.15 4.98
N ASP A 55 10.17 4.50 5.14
CA ASP A 55 9.37 5.19 4.12
C ASP A 55 9.50 6.72 4.26
N VAL A 56 10.10 7.37 3.27
CA VAL A 56 10.30 8.84 3.22
C VAL A 56 8.97 9.59 3.21
N THR A 57 7.92 9.00 2.64
CA THR A 57 6.62 9.64 2.48
C THR A 57 5.72 9.50 3.70
N ARG A 58 6.16 8.76 4.72
CA ARG A 58 5.38 8.56 5.94
C ARG A 58 5.28 9.88 6.70
N LEU A 59 4.04 10.37 6.86
CA LEU A 59 3.73 11.52 7.70
C LEU A 59 4.09 11.22 9.16
N CYS A 60 5.11 11.91 9.68
CA CYS A 60 5.44 11.91 11.10
C CYS A 60 4.58 12.96 11.82
N PHE A 61 3.64 12.53 12.66
CA PHE A 61 2.89 13.42 13.54
C PHE A 61 3.82 14.10 14.56
N PHE A 62 3.40 15.26 15.08
CA PHE A 62 4.08 15.94 16.17
C PHE A 62 4.30 14.98 17.35
N SER A 63 5.57 14.76 17.70
CA SER A 63 5.94 13.95 18.85
C SER A 63 5.73 14.77 20.13
N PHE A 64 4.86 14.29 21.01
CA PHE A 64 4.74 14.80 22.38
C PHE A 64 5.54 13.90 23.32
N ASP A 65 6.53 14.48 23.99
CA ASP A 65 7.33 13.84 25.03
C ASP A 65 7.56 14.84 26.18
N PRO A 66 6.92 14.66 27.35
CA PRO A 66 7.08 15.58 28.48
C PRO A 66 8.48 15.56 29.10
N ASP A 67 9.26 14.50 28.86
CA ASP A 67 10.62 14.31 29.36
C ASP A 67 11.67 14.55 28.26
N LEU A 68 11.32 15.33 27.22
CA LEU A 68 12.18 15.60 26.07
C LEU A 68 13.54 16.17 26.51
N PHE A 69 14.59 15.38 26.30
CA PHE A 69 15.96 15.80 26.50
C PHE A 69 16.59 16.23 25.16
N ILE A 70 16.83 17.53 25.00
CA ILE A 70 17.47 18.08 23.79
C ILE A 70 18.99 18.12 24.01
N ARG A 71 19.73 17.47 23.10
CA ARG A 71 21.20 17.58 23.04
C ARG A 71 21.58 18.71 22.09
N GLU A 72 22.38 19.66 22.57
CA GLU A 72 22.88 20.77 21.74
C GLU A 72 23.95 20.32 20.75
N GLU A 73 24.75 19.31 21.13
CA GLU A 73 25.78 18.74 20.29
C GLU A 73 25.32 17.43 19.66
N THR A 74 25.48 17.32 18.34
CA THR A 74 25.14 16.12 17.57
C THR A 74 26.32 15.66 16.73
N THR A 75 26.54 14.34 16.70
CA THR A 75 27.53 13.71 15.83
C THR A 75 26.80 13.01 14.68
N PRO A 76 27.06 13.39 13.41
CA PRO A 76 26.41 12.74 12.27
C PRO A 76 26.73 11.25 12.22
N PHE A 77 25.72 10.43 11.90
CA PHE A 77 25.94 9.01 11.60
C PHE A 77 26.45 8.89 10.15
N SER A 78 27.71 8.47 9.99
CA SER A 78 28.31 8.33 8.66
C SER A 78 27.74 7.12 7.93
N VAL A 79 27.10 7.36 6.79
CA VAL A 79 26.57 6.33 5.90
C VAL A 79 27.43 6.29 4.64
N SER A 80 28.24 5.26 4.50
CA SER A 80 28.99 4.95 3.28
C SER A 80 28.50 3.63 2.68
N TYR A 81 28.61 3.52 1.36
CA TYR A 81 28.35 2.29 0.62
C TYR A 81 29.36 2.14 -0.50
N THR A 82 29.66 0.90 -0.85
CA THR A 82 30.40 0.57 -2.08
C THR A 82 29.45 0.60 -3.28
N ASP A 83 30.00 0.76 -4.49
CA ASP A 83 29.21 0.72 -5.72
C ASP A 83 28.46 -0.61 -5.89
N GLY A 84 29.06 -1.72 -5.42
CA GLY A 84 28.42 -3.04 -5.42
C GLY A 84 27.22 -3.13 -4.49
N GLU A 85 27.33 -2.62 -3.27
CA GLU A 85 26.21 -2.55 -2.32
C GLU A 85 25.09 -1.63 -2.83
N ALA A 86 25.46 -0.51 -3.45
CA ALA A 86 24.50 0.41 -4.03
C ALA A 86 23.76 -0.22 -5.21
N ALA A 87 24.46 -0.93 -6.10
CA ALA A 87 23.86 -1.64 -7.22
C ALA A 87 22.87 -2.72 -6.75
N LEU A 88 23.25 -3.53 -5.75
CA LEU A 88 22.38 -4.58 -5.19
C LEU A 88 21.14 -4.00 -4.50
N ALA A 89 21.33 -2.95 -3.71
CA ALA A 89 20.22 -2.28 -3.04
C ALA A 89 19.31 -1.57 -4.05
N ARG A 90 19.85 -0.98 -5.12
CA ARG A 90 19.05 -0.42 -6.23
C ARG A 90 18.34 -1.49 -7.05
N GLN A 91 18.92 -2.66 -7.24
CA GLN A 91 18.25 -3.78 -7.91
C GLN A 91 17.06 -4.24 -7.07
N THR A 92 17.27 -4.41 -5.76
CA THR A 92 16.21 -4.78 -4.80
C THR A 92 15.11 -3.71 -4.76
N LEU A 93 15.48 -2.42 -4.75
CA LEU A 93 14.52 -1.32 -4.84
C LEU A 93 13.85 -1.24 -6.20
N ARG A 94 14.52 -1.43 -7.34
CA ARG A 94 13.86 -1.46 -8.67
C ARG A 94 12.87 -2.61 -8.81
N THR A 95 13.10 -3.73 -8.15
CA THR A 95 12.11 -4.82 -8.08
C THR A 95 10.92 -4.46 -7.18
N ALA A 96 11.11 -3.57 -6.19
CA ALA A 96 10.06 -3.06 -5.31
C ALA A 96 9.34 -1.80 -5.85
N VAL A 97 10.04 -0.96 -6.60
CA VAL A 97 9.59 0.24 -7.31
C VAL A 97 8.91 -0.23 -8.59
N TYR A 98 7.68 -0.66 -8.39
CA TYR A 98 6.57 -0.37 -9.28
C TYR A 98 6.89 0.68 -10.36
N SER A 99 6.85 0.26 -11.62
CA SER A 99 6.80 1.17 -12.76
C SER A 99 5.49 1.95 -12.66
N TYR A 100 5.53 3.14 -12.08
CA TYR A 100 4.50 4.13 -12.35
C TYR A 100 4.59 4.41 -13.85
N ALA A 101 3.67 3.84 -14.62
CA ALA A 101 3.51 4.23 -16.00
C ALA A 101 3.17 5.72 -15.99
N ALA A 102 4.08 6.53 -16.53
CA ALA A 102 3.83 7.93 -16.77
C ALA A 102 2.60 8.00 -17.69
N GLU A 103 1.49 8.43 -17.10
CA GLU A 103 0.14 8.43 -17.65
C GLU A 103 -0.38 7.05 -18.09
N PRO A 104 -1.55 6.62 -17.57
CA PRO A 104 -2.19 5.43 -18.10
C PRO A 104 -2.55 5.65 -19.56
N THR A 105 -2.02 4.83 -20.44
CA THR A 105 -2.53 4.83 -21.81
C THR A 105 -4.01 4.49 -21.75
N ALA A 106 -4.85 5.20 -22.52
CA ALA A 106 -6.29 4.91 -22.60
C ALA A 106 -6.55 3.40 -22.81
N ASN A 107 -5.66 2.73 -23.54
CA ASN A 107 -5.67 1.29 -23.77
C ASN A 107 -5.57 0.44 -22.49
N GLN A 108 -4.89 0.87 -21.43
CA GLN A 108 -4.81 0.14 -20.15
C GLN A 108 -6.14 0.17 -19.39
N LYS A 109 -6.92 1.25 -19.50
CA LYS A 109 -8.27 1.32 -18.90
C LYS A 109 -9.25 0.35 -19.57
N PHE A 110 -9.07 0.08 -20.87
CA PHE A 110 -10.01 -0.71 -21.68
C PHE A 110 -9.50 -2.09 -22.11
N ASN A 111 -8.34 -2.56 -21.62
CA ASN A 111 -7.81 -3.88 -22.00
C ASN A 111 -8.57 -5.04 -21.30
N PRO A 112 -9.24 -5.94 -22.04
CA PRO A 112 -10.11 -6.97 -21.48
C PRO A 112 -9.43 -8.31 -21.19
N LEU A 113 -8.15 -8.51 -21.57
CA LEU A 113 -7.53 -9.84 -21.52
C LEU A 113 -7.48 -10.38 -20.07
N GLY A 114 -8.15 -11.52 -19.84
CA GLY A 114 -8.18 -12.20 -18.53
C GLY A 114 -9.09 -11.58 -17.47
N LYS A 115 -9.87 -10.53 -17.80
CA LYS A 115 -10.81 -9.89 -16.86
C LYS A 115 -12.23 -10.48 -16.96
N ASN A 116 -13.07 -10.15 -15.98
CA ASN A 116 -14.51 -10.46 -15.97
C ASN A 116 -14.89 -11.95 -15.91
N SER A 117 -14.07 -12.81 -15.31
CA SER A 117 -14.45 -14.21 -15.05
C SER A 117 -15.85 -14.29 -14.41
N GLN A 118 -16.70 -15.17 -14.94
CA GLN A 118 -18.08 -15.33 -14.48
C GLN A 118 -18.14 -15.66 -12.99
N LEU A 119 -17.20 -16.47 -12.48
CA LEU A 119 -17.08 -16.81 -11.07
C LEU A 119 -16.82 -15.57 -10.20
N ASN A 120 -15.92 -14.68 -10.63
CA ASN A 120 -15.63 -13.46 -9.89
C ASN A 120 -16.81 -12.48 -9.93
N ARG A 121 -17.55 -12.43 -11.05
CA ARG A 121 -18.74 -11.58 -11.19
C ARG A 121 -19.86 -12.02 -10.24
N THR A 122 -20.14 -13.32 -10.15
CA THR A 122 -21.16 -13.83 -9.24
C THR A 122 -20.74 -13.64 -7.79
N GLU A 123 -19.46 -13.89 -7.48
CA GLU A 123 -18.93 -13.75 -6.12
C GLU A 123 -18.91 -12.30 -5.64
N VAL A 124 -18.47 -11.32 -6.45
CA VAL A 124 -18.49 -9.91 -6.03
C VAL A 124 -19.91 -9.40 -5.80
N GLN A 125 -20.87 -9.83 -6.61
CA GLN A 125 -22.28 -9.49 -6.42
C GLN A 125 -22.86 -10.13 -5.15
N ALA A 126 -22.47 -11.37 -4.83
CA ALA A 126 -22.84 -12.02 -3.58
C ALA A 126 -22.23 -11.29 -2.36
N ILE A 127 -20.97 -10.89 -2.44
CA ILE A 127 -20.29 -10.10 -1.40
C ILE A 127 -20.99 -8.75 -1.19
N ILE A 128 -21.25 -8.00 -2.26
CA ILE A 128 -21.96 -6.70 -2.17
C ILE A 128 -23.32 -6.90 -1.49
N ARG A 129 -24.12 -7.88 -1.93
CA ARG A 129 -25.42 -8.18 -1.31
C ARG A 129 -25.30 -8.53 0.17
N TYR A 130 -24.32 -9.36 0.54
CA TYR A 130 -24.07 -9.77 1.92
C TYR A 130 -23.75 -8.56 2.81
N LEU A 131 -22.85 -7.69 2.35
CA LEU A 131 -22.38 -6.53 3.08
C LEU A 131 -23.49 -5.46 3.21
N SER A 132 -24.20 -5.18 2.10
CA SER A 132 -25.30 -4.20 2.09
C SER A 132 -26.43 -4.58 3.06
N ARG A 133 -26.80 -5.86 3.14
CA ARG A 133 -27.86 -6.32 4.08
C ARG A 133 -27.49 -6.16 5.55
N ARG A 134 -26.19 -6.10 5.87
CA ARG A 134 -25.69 -6.02 7.25
C ARG A 134 -25.12 -4.65 7.61
N GLY A 135 -25.09 -3.70 6.67
CA GLY A 135 -24.45 -2.40 6.88
C GLY A 135 -22.96 -2.51 7.18
N LEU A 136 -22.28 -3.51 6.62
CA LEU A 136 -20.84 -3.73 6.82
C LEU A 136 -20.05 -3.14 5.66
N SER A 137 -18.90 -2.56 5.96
CA SER A 137 -17.98 -2.05 4.93
C SER A 137 -16.62 -2.75 4.98
N ILE A 138 -16.08 -2.99 3.78
CA ILE A 138 -14.70 -3.44 3.58
C ILE A 138 -13.78 -2.32 3.10
N THR A 139 -14.27 -1.08 3.00
CA THR A 139 -13.54 0.08 2.50
C THR A 139 -13.39 1.21 3.52
N TYR A 140 -13.68 0.94 4.80
CA TYR A 140 -13.72 1.96 5.85
C TYR A 140 -12.40 2.72 6.08
N SER A 141 -11.25 2.08 5.82
CA SER A 141 -9.94 2.70 5.96
C SER A 141 -9.34 2.99 4.59
N PHE A 142 -8.54 4.05 4.49
CA PHE A 142 -7.81 4.37 3.27
C PHE A 142 -7.02 3.17 2.74
N HIS A 143 -6.39 2.40 3.63
CA HIS A 143 -5.64 1.20 3.27
C HIS A 143 -6.53 0.14 2.60
N ASN A 144 -7.67 -0.19 3.20
CA ASN A 144 -8.57 -1.19 2.65
C ASN A 144 -9.23 -0.68 1.36
N TRP A 145 -9.66 0.58 1.34
CA TRP A 145 -10.23 1.25 0.17
C TRP A 145 -9.29 1.20 -1.04
N TYR A 146 -8.01 1.50 -0.83
CA TYR A 146 -6.96 1.42 -1.84
C TYR A 146 -6.74 -0.02 -2.34
N GLN A 147 -6.61 -0.99 -1.42
CA GLN A 147 -6.38 -2.39 -1.77
C GLN A 147 -7.58 -3.01 -2.52
N VAL A 148 -8.80 -2.72 -2.07
CA VAL A 148 -10.04 -3.15 -2.71
C VAL A 148 -10.16 -2.53 -4.10
N SER A 149 -9.86 -1.24 -4.26
CA SER A 149 -9.87 -0.55 -5.55
C SER A 149 -8.94 -1.23 -6.56
N TYR A 150 -7.69 -1.50 -6.16
CA TYR A 150 -6.73 -2.21 -7.01
C TYR A 150 -7.18 -3.63 -7.35
N ALA A 151 -7.70 -4.38 -6.37
CA ALA A 151 -8.20 -5.73 -6.60
C ALA A 151 -9.34 -5.75 -7.62
N ILE A 152 -10.25 -4.78 -7.54
CA ILE A 152 -11.33 -4.61 -8.51
C ILE A 152 -10.77 -4.23 -9.90
N ALA A 153 -9.87 -3.26 -9.99
CA ALA A 153 -9.27 -2.81 -11.24
C ALA A 153 -8.50 -3.93 -11.97
N ASN A 154 -7.85 -4.81 -11.21
CA ASN A 154 -7.12 -5.96 -11.74
C ASN A 154 -8.05 -7.09 -12.21
N THR A 155 -9.28 -7.14 -11.69
CA THR A 155 -10.22 -8.26 -11.92
C THR A 155 -11.27 -7.97 -12.98
N PHE A 156 -11.76 -6.72 -13.06
CA PHE A 156 -12.91 -6.35 -13.89
C PHE A 156 -12.56 -5.27 -14.91
N THR A 157 -13.28 -5.23 -16.04
CA THR A 157 -13.20 -4.10 -16.97
C THR A 157 -13.74 -2.82 -16.32
N TYR A 158 -13.30 -1.68 -16.83
CA TYR A 158 -13.55 -0.36 -16.24
C TYR A 158 -14.99 -0.12 -15.80
N GLU A 159 -15.97 -0.35 -16.68
CA GLU A 159 -17.38 -0.09 -16.36
C GLU A 159 -17.89 -0.95 -15.19
N LEU A 160 -17.55 -2.23 -15.19
CA LEU A 160 -17.95 -3.16 -14.12
C LEU A 160 -17.19 -2.87 -12.83
N GLY A 161 -15.90 -2.61 -12.91
CA GLY A 161 -15.09 -2.29 -11.75
C GLY A 161 -15.55 -1.00 -11.08
N MET A 162 -15.79 0.05 -11.86
CA MET A 162 -16.36 1.32 -11.37
C MET A 162 -17.67 1.06 -10.63
N LYS A 163 -18.58 0.31 -11.25
CA LYS A 163 -19.85 -0.06 -10.63
C LYS A 163 -19.66 -0.79 -9.30
N TYR A 164 -18.84 -1.86 -9.27
CA TYR A 164 -18.65 -2.67 -8.07
C TYR A 164 -17.94 -1.92 -6.95
N PHE A 165 -16.90 -1.16 -7.27
CA PHE A 165 -16.15 -0.42 -6.26
C PHE A 165 -16.99 0.71 -5.64
N LEU A 166 -17.77 1.43 -6.46
CA LEU A 166 -18.70 2.43 -5.93
C LEU A 166 -19.78 1.78 -5.06
N SER A 167 -20.31 0.60 -5.45
CA SER A 167 -21.25 -0.14 -4.61
C SER A 167 -20.66 -0.55 -3.25
N LEU A 168 -19.39 -0.94 -3.21
CA LEU A 168 -18.68 -1.27 -1.96
C LEU A 168 -18.41 -0.01 -1.12
N SER A 169 -17.87 1.04 -1.75
CA SER A 169 -17.56 2.32 -1.08
C SER A 169 -18.81 3.00 -0.50
N LYS A 170 -19.98 2.86 -1.14
CA LYS A 170 -21.24 3.40 -0.63
C LYS A 170 -21.62 2.83 0.75
N LEU A 171 -21.07 1.68 1.13
CA LEU A 171 -21.33 1.07 2.44
C LEU A 171 -20.57 1.77 3.57
N ASP A 172 -19.64 2.68 3.26
CA ASP A 172 -18.98 3.54 4.24
C ASP A 172 -19.92 4.62 4.84
N GLY A 173 -21.14 4.76 4.30
CA GLY A 173 -22.17 5.62 4.86
C GLY A 173 -21.77 7.10 4.84
N ARG A 174 -21.55 7.69 6.03
CA ARG A 174 -21.23 9.13 6.15
C ARG A 174 -19.84 9.48 5.62
N ASP A 175 -18.92 8.53 5.64
CA ASP A 175 -17.55 8.72 5.16
C ASP A 175 -17.41 8.49 3.65
N TYR A 176 -18.50 8.10 2.97
CA TYR A 176 -18.50 7.87 1.54
C TYR A 176 -18.33 9.16 0.74
N ASN A 177 -17.27 9.20 -0.09
CA ASN A 177 -17.01 10.27 -1.04
C ASN A 177 -17.03 9.73 -2.48
N GLU A 178 -18.10 9.99 -3.22
CA GLU A 178 -18.26 9.49 -4.59
C GLU A 178 -17.17 9.98 -5.54
N ARG A 179 -16.82 11.28 -5.49
CA ARG A 179 -15.75 11.86 -6.32
C ARG A 179 -14.40 11.24 -5.97
N GLY A 180 -14.13 11.08 -4.68
CA GLY A 180 -12.94 10.39 -4.18
C GLY A 180 -12.85 8.96 -4.71
N SER A 181 -13.93 8.19 -4.64
CA SER A 181 -13.96 6.79 -5.10
C SER A 181 -13.79 6.67 -6.61
N ARG A 182 -14.37 7.58 -7.40
CA ARG A 182 -14.14 7.64 -8.85
C ARG A 182 -12.66 7.90 -9.16
N ASN A 183 -12.08 8.91 -8.52
CA ASN A 183 -10.66 9.22 -8.70
C ASN A 183 -9.75 8.06 -8.28
N MET A 184 -10.07 7.38 -7.17
CA MET A 184 -9.28 6.25 -6.67
C MET A 184 -9.29 5.08 -7.64
N ILE A 185 -10.45 4.69 -8.17
CA ILE A 185 -10.49 3.58 -9.12
C ILE A 185 -9.89 3.95 -10.48
N ASP A 186 -10.07 5.20 -10.93
CA ASP A 186 -9.39 5.71 -12.13
C ASP A 186 -7.88 5.62 -12.00
N TYR A 187 -7.35 6.03 -10.84
CA TYR A 187 -5.95 5.90 -10.49
C TYR A 187 -5.49 4.43 -10.45
N CYS A 188 -6.30 3.52 -9.91
CA CYS A 188 -5.93 2.10 -9.85
C CYS A 188 -5.93 1.41 -11.21
N TYR A 189 -6.88 1.73 -12.10
CA TYR A 189 -6.83 1.27 -13.50
C TYR A 189 -5.60 1.81 -14.22
N ALA A 190 -5.24 3.03 -13.87
CA ALA A 190 -4.12 3.70 -14.48
C ALA A 190 -2.76 3.10 -14.09
N ASN A 191 -2.65 2.72 -12.82
CA ASN A 191 -1.40 2.30 -12.19
C ASN A 191 -1.46 0.82 -11.77
N SER A 192 -2.31 0.02 -12.42
CA SER A 192 -2.52 -1.40 -12.12
C SER A 192 -1.25 -2.21 -12.37
N MET A 193 -0.75 -2.87 -11.33
CA MET A 193 0.49 -3.67 -11.37
C MET A 193 0.26 -5.13 -10.96
N GLY A 194 -1.00 -5.58 -10.96
CA GLY A 194 -1.39 -6.98 -10.71
C GLY A 194 -1.21 -7.51 -9.28
N LYS A 195 -0.62 -6.75 -8.34
CA LYS A 195 -0.31 -7.27 -6.99
C LYS A 195 -1.55 -7.63 -6.16
N PHE A 196 -2.60 -6.80 -6.20
CA PHE A 196 -3.83 -7.09 -5.47
C PHE A 196 -4.79 -7.86 -6.37
N THR A 197 -5.08 -9.11 -6.04
CA THR A 197 -6.02 -9.96 -6.79
C THR A 197 -7.40 -9.92 -6.16
N PHE A 198 -8.40 -10.51 -6.84
CA PHE A 198 -9.76 -10.64 -6.31
C PHE A 198 -9.83 -11.28 -4.92
N ALA A 199 -8.85 -12.13 -4.57
CA ALA A 199 -8.73 -12.73 -3.24
C ALA A 199 -8.70 -11.69 -2.11
N THR A 200 -8.20 -10.48 -2.37
CA THR A 200 -8.19 -9.36 -1.42
C THR A 200 -9.61 -8.94 -1.01
N VAL A 201 -10.52 -8.83 -1.98
CA VAL A 201 -11.94 -8.49 -1.73
C VAL A 201 -12.60 -9.60 -0.93
N VAL A 202 -12.37 -10.86 -1.31
CA VAL A 202 -12.90 -12.04 -0.61
C VAL A 202 -12.37 -12.12 0.82
N PHE A 203 -11.09 -11.82 1.03
CA PHE A 203 -10.45 -11.82 2.34
C PHE A 203 -11.12 -10.83 3.30
N PHE A 204 -11.27 -9.57 2.88
CA PHE A 204 -11.95 -8.56 3.72
C PHE A 204 -13.43 -8.88 3.94
N ALA A 205 -14.11 -9.44 2.95
CA ALA A 205 -15.48 -9.90 3.13
C ALA A 205 -15.57 -11.04 4.16
N LYS A 206 -14.64 -12.01 4.13
CA LYS A 206 -14.57 -13.11 5.09
C LYS A 206 -14.24 -12.64 6.51
N GLN A 207 -13.37 -11.65 6.66
CA GLN A 207 -13.13 -11.00 7.96
C GLN A 207 -14.40 -10.41 8.55
N ASN A 208 -15.31 -9.93 7.70
CA ASN A 208 -16.65 -9.46 8.06
C ASN A 208 -17.72 -10.56 8.09
N GLY A 209 -17.31 -11.84 8.11
CA GLY A 209 -18.20 -12.99 8.27
C GLY A 209 -18.85 -13.53 7.00
N TYR A 210 -18.43 -13.09 5.80
CA TYR A 210 -18.90 -13.67 4.54
C TYR A 210 -18.50 -15.14 4.42
N LYS A 211 -19.47 -16.00 4.08
CA LYS A 211 -19.26 -17.43 3.80
C LYS A 211 -19.79 -17.71 2.40
N LYS A 212 -18.95 -18.31 1.55
CA LYS A 212 -19.37 -18.80 0.22
C LYS A 212 -20.28 -20.01 0.46
N GLU A 213 -21.51 -19.97 -0.05
CA GLU A 213 -22.42 -21.12 0.02
C GLU A 213 -21.73 -22.32 -0.67
N LYS A 214 -21.77 -23.50 -0.04
CA LYS A 214 -21.22 -24.74 -0.61
C LYS A 214 -22.02 -25.10 -1.87
N GLU A 215 -21.34 -25.64 -2.88
CA GLU A 215 -21.99 -26.29 -4.02
C GLU A 215 -23.01 -27.31 -3.51
N VAL A 216 -24.22 -27.29 -4.08
CA VAL A 216 -25.26 -28.30 -3.84
C VAL A 216 -24.65 -29.66 -4.19
N PRO A 217 -24.71 -30.68 -3.30
CA PRO A 217 -24.23 -32.02 -3.65
C PRO A 217 -24.94 -32.48 -4.92
N LYS A 218 -24.18 -32.93 -5.92
CA LYS A 218 -24.77 -33.64 -7.06
C LYS A 218 -25.53 -34.83 -6.49
N VAL A 219 -26.83 -34.88 -6.74
CA VAL A 219 -27.64 -36.07 -6.47
C VAL A 219 -27.02 -37.18 -7.32
N GLU A 220 -26.45 -38.21 -6.67
CA GLU A 220 -26.09 -39.44 -7.36
C GLU A 220 -27.39 -40.04 -7.91
N GLU A 221 -27.53 -40.03 -9.23
CA GLU A 221 -28.53 -40.86 -9.90
C GLU A 221 -28.18 -42.31 -9.60
N MET A 222 -28.95 -42.91 -8.69
CA MET A 222 -28.98 -44.35 -8.52
C MET A 222 -29.68 -44.95 -9.74
N LEU A 223 -28.88 -45.47 -10.69
CA LEU A 223 -29.30 -46.48 -11.65
C LEU A 223 -29.03 -47.87 -11.08
#